data_AF-A0A969BLT5-F1
#
_entry.id   AF-A0A969BLT5-F1
#
_cell.length_a   1.000
_cell.length_b   1.000
_cell.length_c   1.000
_cell.angle_alpha   90.00
_cell.angle_beta   90.00
_cell.angle_gamma   90.00
#
_symmetry.space_group_name_H-M   'P 1'
#
loop_
_entity.id
_entity.type
_entity.pdbx_description
1 polymer ?
#
loop_
_entity_poly.entity_id
_entity_poly.type
_entity_poly.pdbx_seq_one_letter_code
_entity_poly.pdbx_strand_id
1 'polypeptide(L)'
;MQDFTTLEAFPFKTVLNLKPLVEFWTKRALMGEMPIFSNHLLARLEAAPELSQPIYDHSVLERHHDLLMFLASAVIPPAGCETDLTAMISPFEFTEVFATKAFKNAMPLDKIDKMVSVNAPGNSMVLGKTL
;
A
#
# COMPACT_ATOMS: atom_id res chain seq x y z
N MET A 1 -15.71 -11.59 -29.32
CA MET A 1 -15.94 -10.63 -28.22
C MET A 1 -15.08 -11.13 -27.07
N GLN A 2 -14.04 -10.39 -26.68
CA GLN A 2 -13.23 -10.77 -25.51
C GLN A 2 -14.12 -10.72 -24.27
N ASP A 3 -14.08 -11.79 -23.48
CA ASP A 3 -14.86 -11.90 -22.27
C ASP A 3 -14.12 -11.20 -21.13
N PHE A 4 -14.48 -9.94 -20.87
CA PHE A 4 -13.93 -9.14 -19.77
C PHE A 4 -14.55 -9.51 -18.40
N THR A 5 -15.41 -10.54 -18.33
CA THR A 5 -16.03 -11.00 -17.08
C THR A 5 -15.21 -12.06 -16.35
N THR A 6 -14.14 -12.58 -16.98
CA THR A 6 -13.25 -13.59 -16.39
C THR A 6 -11.86 -13.03 -16.07
N LEU A 7 -11.32 -13.50 -14.93
CA LEU A 7 -10.12 -12.96 -14.28
C LEU A 7 -8.88 -13.62 -14.89
N GLU A 8 -8.35 -13.08 -15.99
CA GLU A 8 -6.95 -13.40 -16.32
C GLU A 8 -6.06 -12.70 -15.29
N ALA A 9 -5.42 -13.49 -14.43
CA ALA A 9 -4.43 -12.95 -13.52
C ALA A 9 -3.35 -12.21 -14.35
N PHE A 10 -2.99 -11.00 -13.91
CA PHE A 10 -1.95 -10.17 -14.51
C PHE A 10 -0.77 -11.07 -14.86
N PRO A 11 -0.31 -11.08 -16.12
CA PRO A 11 0.50 -12.17 -16.65
C PRO A 11 1.91 -12.22 -16.06
N PHE A 12 2.28 -11.22 -15.25
CA PHE A 12 3.55 -11.15 -14.57
C PHE A 12 3.38 -11.29 -13.06
N LYS A 13 4.37 -11.91 -12.42
CA LYS A 13 4.45 -11.94 -10.96
C LYS A 13 4.76 -10.53 -10.45
N THR A 14 3.91 -10.02 -9.56
CA THR A 14 4.07 -8.73 -8.90
C THR A 14 4.35 -8.96 -7.41
N VAL A 15 5.04 -8.01 -6.78
CA VAL A 15 5.37 -8.08 -5.36
C VAL A 15 5.51 -6.67 -4.81
N LEU A 16 4.93 -6.43 -3.63
CA LEU A 16 5.09 -5.17 -2.91
C LEU A 16 6.54 -5.03 -2.42
N ASN A 17 7.12 -3.84 -2.55
CA ASN A 17 8.44 -3.56 -2.03
C ASN A 17 8.48 -2.15 -1.41
N LEU A 18 8.73 -2.08 -0.10
CA LEU A 18 8.79 -0.83 0.65
C LEU A 18 10.21 -0.24 0.74
N LYS A 19 11.21 -0.90 0.12
CA LYS A 19 12.60 -0.45 0.10
C LYS A 19 12.77 1.03 -0.27
N PRO A 20 12.07 1.61 -1.28
CA PRO A 20 12.22 3.03 -1.58
C PRO A 20 11.84 3.94 -0.40
N LEU A 21 10.82 3.59 0.38
CA LEU A 21 10.43 4.34 1.58
C LEU A 21 11.46 4.15 2.71
N VAL A 22 11.97 2.93 2.88
CA VAL A 22 13.02 2.65 3.87
C VAL A 22 14.29 3.45 3.55
N GLU A 23 14.73 3.46 2.29
CA GLU A 23 15.91 4.22 1.85
C GLU A 23 15.72 5.72 2.02
N PHE A 24 14.53 6.24 1.69
CA PHE A 24 14.18 7.64 1.91
C PHE A 24 14.37 8.03 3.37
N TRP A 25 13.77 7.28 4.30
CA TRP A 25 13.85 7.59 5.72
C TRP A 25 15.23 7.36 6.32
N THR A 26 15.93 6.31 5.89
CA THR A 26 17.31 6.03 6.30
C THR A 26 18.23 7.19 5.92
N LYS A 27 18.12 7.68 4.69
CA LYS A 27 18.93 8.82 4.21
C LYS A 27 18.69 10.07 5.06
N ARG A 28 17.44 10.43 5.36
CA ARG A 28 17.10 11.61 6.17
C ARG A 28 17.60 11.47 7.61
N ALA A 29 17.49 10.28 8.18
CA ALA A 29 17.99 9.98 9.53
C ALA A 29 19.51 10.19 9.61
N LEU A 30 20.26 9.68 8.63
CA LEU A 30 21.72 9.82 8.54
C LEU A 30 22.18 11.25 8.23
N MET A 31 21.39 12.02 7.50
CA MET A 31 21.67 13.45 7.24
C MET A 31 21.38 14.35 8.44
N GLY A 32 20.84 13.81 9.54
CA GLY A 32 20.56 14.58 10.75
C GLY A 32 19.36 15.51 10.63
N GLU A 33 18.49 15.32 9.63
CA GLU A 33 17.30 16.16 9.44
C GLU A 33 16.23 15.94 10.53
N MET A 34 16.32 14.82 11.28
CA MET A 34 15.35 14.42 12.31
C MET A 34 16.03 13.96 13.61
N PRO A 35 16.86 14.82 14.24
CA PRO A 35 17.81 14.41 15.27
C PRO A 35 17.17 13.79 16.52
N ILE A 36 15.90 14.12 16.79
CA ILE A 36 15.17 13.63 17.98
C ILE A 36 14.94 12.11 17.91
N PHE A 37 14.76 11.54 16.72
CA PHE A 37 14.38 10.13 16.59
C PHE A 37 15.14 9.35 15.51
N SER A 38 16.12 9.94 14.83
CA SER A 38 16.98 9.25 13.83
C SER A 38 17.50 7.91 14.34
N ASN A 39 18.11 7.87 15.53
CA ASN A 39 18.69 6.64 16.08
C ASN A 39 17.64 5.56 16.35
N HIS A 40 16.49 5.96 16.89
CA HIS A 40 15.40 5.04 17.18
C HIS A 40 14.79 4.48 15.88
N LEU A 41 14.60 5.32 14.87
CA LEU A 41 14.14 4.91 13.55
C LEU A 41 15.11 3.91 12.90
N LEU A 42 16.41 4.21 12.89
CA LEU A 42 17.43 3.32 12.32
C LEU A 42 17.43 1.96 13.03
N ALA A 43 17.36 1.94 14.37
CA ALA A 43 17.28 0.70 15.14
C ALA A 43 16.02 -0.12 14.81
N ARG A 44 14.86 0.53 14.63
CA ARG A 44 13.63 -0.17 14.22
C ARG A 44 13.71 -0.73 12.80
N LEU A 45 14.35 -0.02 11.87
CA LEU A 45 14.56 -0.49 10.50
C LEU A 45 15.56 -1.66 10.46
N GLU A 46 16.61 -1.61 11.28
CA GLU A 46 17.57 -2.71 11.43
C GLU A 46 16.92 -3.97 12.04
N ALA A 47 15.98 -3.79 12.97
CA ALA A 47 15.19 -4.88 13.56
C ALA A 47 14.09 -5.43 12.65
N ALA A 48 13.82 -4.80 11.49
CA ALA A 48 12.79 -5.20 10.54
C ALA A 48 13.33 -5.28 9.10
N PRO A 49 14.39 -6.07 8.83
CA PRO A 49 15.03 -6.16 7.52
C PRO A 49 14.08 -6.64 6.41
N GLU A 50 13.02 -7.38 6.76
CA GLU A 50 12.00 -7.86 5.84
C GLU A 50 11.22 -6.72 5.15
N LEU A 51 11.11 -5.54 5.76
CA LEU A 51 10.48 -4.37 5.12
C LEU A 51 11.31 -3.79 3.97
N SER A 52 12.60 -4.13 3.91
CA SER A 52 13.49 -3.74 2.81
C SER A 52 13.58 -4.79 1.70
N GLN A 53 12.87 -5.91 1.85
CA GLN A 53 12.81 -7.00 0.87
C GLN A 53 11.46 -6.99 0.15
N PRO A 54 11.34 -7.69 -1.00
CA PRO A 54 10.04 -7.99 -1.57
C PRO A 54 9.13 -8.71 -0.56
N ILE A 55 7.94 -8.19 -0.33
CA ILE A 55 6.97 -8.69 0.66
C ILE A 55 6.07 -9.72 -0.03
N TYR A 56 6.29 -11.00 0.31
CA TYR A 56 5.46 -12.11 -0.18
C TYR A 56 4.36 -12.51 0.81
N ASP A 57 4.59 -12.27 2.11
CA ASP A 57 3.64 -12.53 3.18
C ASP A 57 3.16 -11.20 3.77
N HIS A 58 1.87 -10.92 3.60
CA HIS A 58 1.24 -9.69 4.08
C HIS A 58 1.16 -9.60 5.62
N SER A 59 1.35 -10.71 6.36
CA SER A 59 1.44 -10.69 7.82
C SER A 59 2.60 -9.80 8.34
N VAL A 60 3.62 -9.57 7.50
CA VAL A 60 4.71 -8.63 7.77
C VAL A 60 4.20 -7.20 7.94
N LEU A 61 3.20 -6.79 7.16
CA LEU A 61 2.62 -5.45 7.23
C LEU A 61 1.90 -5.23 8.55
N GLU A 62 1.13 -6.23 9.00
CA GLU A 62 0.41 -6.19 10.28
C GLU A 62 1.38 -6.16 11.46
N ARG A 63 2.41 -7.02 11.42
CA ARG A 63 3.45 -7.09 12.47
C ARG A 63 4.15 -5.75 12.68
N HIS A 64 4.38 -5.01 11.60
CA HIS A 64 5.13 -3.76 11.61
C HIS A 64 4.24 -2.54 11.34
N HIS A 65 2.95 -2.62 11.66
CA HIS A 65 1.96 -1.60 11.30
C HIS A 65 2.38 -0.17 11.67
N ASP A 66 2.88 0.07 12.89
CA ASP A 66 3.32 1.40 13.31
C ASP A 66 4.51 1.93 12.51
N LEU A 67 5.45 1.03 12.16
CA LEU A 67 6.59 1.39 11.32
C LEU A 67 6.14 1.62 9.87
N LEU A 68 5.18 0.85 9.37
CA LEU A 68 4.56 1.07 8.06
C LEU A 68 3.86 2.43 7.98
N MET A 69 3.09 2.81 9.01
CA MET A 69 2.48 4.14 9.10
C MET A 69 3.52 5.26 9.05
N PHE A 70 4.62 5.07 9.78
CA PHE A 70 5.75 5.99 9.74
C PHE A 70 6.38 6.06 8.34
N LEU A 71 6.63 4.91 7.70
CA LEU A 71 7.17 4.85 6.34
C LEU A 71 6.25 5.56 5.33
N ALA A 72 4.95 5.30 5.40
CA ALA A 72 3.92 5.92 4.56
C ALA A 72 3.88 7.45 4.71
N SER A 73 4.28 7.99 5.88
CA SER A 73 4.30 9.42 6.12
C SER A 73 5.25 10.21 5.20
N ALA A 74 6.12 9.53 4.46
CA ALA A 74 6.95 10.15 3.43
C ALA A 74 6.11 10.71 2.27
N VAL A 75 4.95 10.10 2.00
CA VAL A 75 4.07 10.43 0.88
C VAL A 75 2.67 10.83 1.33
N ILE A 76 2.22 10.39 2.50
CA ILE A 76 0.91 10.71 3.08
C ILE A 76 1.11 11.42 4.42
N PRO A 77 1.00 12.76 4.46
CA PRO A 77 1.21 13.50 5.70
C PRO A 77 0.27 13.04 6.82
N PRO A 78 0.75 12.88 8.07
CA PRO A 78 -0.10 12.44 9.19
C PRO A 78 -1.30 13.38 9.44
N ALA A 79 -1.14 14.69 9.16
CA ALA A 79 -2.21 15.67 9.32
C ALA A 79 -3.43 15.40 8.41
N GLY A 80 -3.22 14.75 7.26
CA GLY A 80 -4.27 14.38 6.31
C GLY A 80 -4.87 13.00 6.55
N CYS A 81 -4.40 12.24 7.55
CA CYS A 81 -4.77 10.83 7.72
C CYS A 81 -6.27 10.60 7.98
N GLU A 82 -6.98 11.60 8.49
CA GLU A 82 -8.42 11.55 8.73
C GLU A 82 -9.26 12.05 7.54
N THR A 83 -8.75 13.02 6.77
CA THR A 83 -9.54 13.81 5.81
C THR A 83 -9.22 13.53 4.35
N ASP A 84 -7.97 13.20 4.05
CA ASP A 84 -7.51 13.08 2.67
C ASP A 84 -7.98 11.76 2.09
N LEU A 85 -8.39 11.74 0.83
CA LEU A 85 -8.75 10.51 0.13
C LEU A 85 -7.49 9.90 -0.50
N THR A 86 -6.67 9.22 0.30
CA THR A 86 -5.41 8.65 -0.18
C THR A 86 -5.19 7.23 0.35
N ALA A 87 -4.65 6.37 -0.51
CA ALA A 87 -4.26 5.02 -0.16
C ALA A 87 -2.97 4.62 -0.89
N MET A 88 -2.21 3.75 -0.23
CA MET A 88 -1.14 2.95 -0.79
C MET A 88 -1.68 1.53 -0.99
N ILE A 89 -1.66 1.06 -2.24
CA ILE A 89 -2.19 -0.25 -2.62
C ILE A 89 -1.08 -1.14 -3.18
N SER A 90 -1.27 -2.45 -3.06
CA SER A 90 -0.35 -3.43 -3.63
C SER A 90 -0.29 -3.29 -5.17
N PRO A 91 0.88 -3.43 -5.81
CA PRO A 91 0.98 -3.30 -7.27
C PRO A 91 0.09 -4.30 -8.01
N PHE A 92 -0.77 -3.78 -8.90
CA PHE A 92 -1.69 -4.56 -9.74
C PHE A 92 -2.72 -5.38 -8.95
N GLU A 93 -2.94 -5.04 -7.68
CA GLU A 93 -3.91 -5.65 -6.79
C GLU A 93 -4.68 -4.50 -6.10
N PHE A 94 -6.02 -4.59 -6.03
CA PHE A 94 -6.80 -3.66 -5.21
C PHE A 94 -6.78 -4.08 -3.73
N THR A 95 -5.59 -4.34 -3.22
CA THR A 95 -5.35 -4.71 -1.83
C THR A 95 -4.69 -3.53 -1.11
N GLU A 96 -5.29 -3.12 0.00
CA GLU A 96 -4.78 -2.05 0.84
C GLU A 96 -3.45 -2.45 1.49
N VAL A 97 -2.44 -1.58 1.37
CA VAL A 97 -1.23 -1.60 2.22
C VAL A 97 -1.40 -0.59 3.35
N PHE A 98 -1.91 0.60 3.02
CA PHE A 98 -2.26 1.65 3.97
C PHE A 98 -3.35 2.52 3.33
N ALA A 99 -4.36 2.92 4.08
CA ALA A 99 -5.35 3.90 3.62
C ALA A 99 -5.75 4.85 4.73
N THR A 100 -5.97 6.11 4.36
CA THR A 100 -6.56 7.11 5.26
C THR A 100 -8.00 6.75 5.60
N LYS A 101 -8.51 7.28 6.71
CA LYS A 101 -9.86 6.98 7.16
C LYS A 101 -10.93 7.45 6.19
N ALA A 102 -10.79 8.66 5.65
CA ALA A 102 -11.69 9.18 4.63
C ALA A 102 -11.73 8.26 3.40
N PHE A 103 -10.57 7.75 2.96
CA PHE A 103 -10.51 6.81 1.84
C PHE A 103 -11.24 5.50 2.17
N LYS A 104 -11.00 4.90 3.34
CA LYS A 104 -11.68 3.66 3.77
C LYS A 104 -13.20 3.80 3.79
N ASN A 105 -13.70 4.96 4.21
CA ASN A 105 -15.13 5.23 4.26
C ASN A 105 -15.74 5.45 2.87
N ALA A 106 -15.03 6.16 1.99
CA ALA A 106 -15.52 6.49 0.66
C ALA A 106 -15.38 5.32 -0.34
N MET A 107 -14.31 4.54 -0.22
CA MET A 107 -13.90 3.54 -1.19
C MET A 107 -13.33 2.29 -0.49
N PRO A 108 -14.17 1.46 0.13
CA PRO A 108 -13.75 0.21 0.75
C PRO A 108 -13.27 -0.79 -0.32
N LEU A 109 -11.95 -1.00 -0.39
CA LEU A 109 -11.32 -1.83 -1.43
C LEU A 109 -11.76 -3.30 -1.42
N ASP A 110 -12.15 -3.82 -0.25
CA ASP A 110 -12.70 -5.17 -0.07
C ASP A 110 -14.08 -5.38 -0.71
N LYS A 111 -14.74 -4.28 -1.12
CA LYS A 111 -16.09 -4.29 -1.72
C LYS A 111 -16.13 -3.53 -3.04
N ILE A 112 -14.98 -3.18 -3.59
CA ILE A 112 -14.89 -2.29 -4.74
C ILE A 112 -15.56 -2.90 -5.98
N ASP A 113 -15.49 -4.22 -6.16
CA ASP A 113 -16.16 -4.99 -7.20
C ASP A 113 -17.68 -4.80 -7.21
N LYS A 114 -18.28 -4.60 -6.03
CA LYS A 114 -19.72 -4.35 -5.85
C LYS A 114 -20.12 -2.90 -6.10
N MET A 115 -19.13 -2.00 -6.19
CA MET A 115 -19.35 -0.57 -6.42
C MET A 115 -19.36 -0.22 -7.91
N VAL A 116 -19.11 -1.18 -8.80
CA VAL A 116 -19.12 -0.97 -10.25
C VAL A 116 -20.20 -1.82 -10.90
N SER A 117 -20.98 -1.19 -11.77
CA SER A 117 -21.90 -1.86 -12.67
C SER A 117 -21.53 -1.54 -14.11
N VAL A 118 -21.61 -2.56 -14.97
CA VAL A 118 -21.33 -2.43 -16.40
C VAL A 118 -22.47 -3.06 -17.19
N ASN A 119 -22.66 -2.57 -18.42
CA ASN A 119 -23.62 -3.14 -19.36
C ASN A 119 -22.99 -4.35 -20.10
N ALA A 120 -22.63 -5.39 -19.34
CA ALA A 120 -22.13 -6.66 -19.82
C ALA A 120 -22.93 -7.81 -19.17
N PRO A 121 -22.95 -9.03 -19.76
CA PRO A 121 -23.60 -10.18 -19.16
C PRO A 121 -23.13 -10.38 -17.71
N GLY A 122 -24.07 -10.49 -16.75
CA GLY A 122 -23.73 -10.61 -15.33
C GLY A 122 -23.53 -9.28 -14.59
N ASN A 123 -23.69 -8.12 -15.24
CA ASN A 123 -23.75 -6.77 -14.66
C ASN A 123 -22.56 -6.40 -13.75
N SER A 124 -21.43 -7.09 -13.88
CA SER A 124 -20.26 -6.97 -13.02
C SER A 124 -18.99 -6.86 -13.84
N MET A 125 -18.00 -6.17 -13.29
CA MET A 125 -16.65 -6.06 -13.83
C MET A 125 -15.68 -6.32 -12.70
N VAL A 126 -14.72 -7.21 -12.92
CA VAL A 126 -13.63 -7.39 -11.97
C VAL A 126 -12.77 -6.12 -12.00
N LEU A 127 -12.54 -5.55 -10.82
CA LEU A 127 -11.67 -4.39 -10.66
C LEU A 127 -10.29 -4.84 -10.23
N GLY A 128 -9.28 -4.39 -10.97
CA GLY A 128 -7.90 -4.82 -10.80
C GLY A 128 -7.40 -5.50 -12.06
N LYS A 129 -6.16 -5.15 -12.41
CA LYS A 129 -5.40 -5.69 -13.55
C LYS A 129 -5.96 -5.23 -14.90
N THR A 130 -5.54 -4.03 -15.30
CA THR A 130 -5.63 -3.53 -16.67
C THR A 130 -4.64 -4.30 -17.55
N LEU A 131 -5.13 -4.94 -18.61
CA LEU A 131 -4.34 -5.25 -19.81
C LEU A 131 -4.38 -4.04 -20.75
#